data_AF-A0A1V4WRH8-F1
#
_entry.id   AF-A0A1V4WRH8-F1
#
_cell.length_a   1.000
_cell.length_b   1.000
_cell.length_c   1.000
_cell.angle_alpha   90.00
_cell.angle_beta   90.00
_cell.angle_gamma   90.00
#
_symmetry.space_group_name_H-M   'P 1'
#
loop_
_entity.id
_entity.type
_entity.pdbx_description
1 polymer ?
#
loop_
_entity_poly.entity_id
_entity_poly.type
_entity_poly.pdbx_seq_one_letter_code
_entity_poly.pdbx_strand_id
1 'polypeptide(L)' 'MFGLGVPEIIIILVIVILIFGAGKLPSIMSSLGKGIKDFKKEVKDTDNKDQ' A
#
# COMPACT_ATOMS: atom_id res chain seq x y z
N MET A 1 13.66 19.70 -16.48
CA MET A 1 13.47 20.41 -15.21
C MET A 1 12.03 20.29 -14.72
N PHE A 2 11.50 19.07 -14.58
CA PHE A 2 10.17 18.84 -14.00
C PHE A 2 10.03 17.36 -13.61
N GLY A 3 10.77 16.96 -12.58
CA GLY A 3 10.50 15.72 -11.86
C GLY A 3 9.74 16.09 -10.60
N LEU A 4 8.69 15.36 -10.24
CA LEU A 4 8.07 15.50 -8.93
C LEU A 4 9.16 15.26 -7.89
N GLY A 5 9.62 16.34 -7.26
CA GLY A 5 10.60 16.27 -6.20
C GLY A 5 9.97 15.62 -4.97
N VAL A 6 10.85 15.18 -4.07
CA VAL A 6 10.44 14.74 -2.74
C VAL A 6 9.51 15.77 -2.04
N PRO A 7 9.74 17.10 -2.14
CA PRO A 7 8.86 18.10 -1.55
C PRO A 7 7.42 18.07 -2.10
N GLU A 8 7.27 17.97 -3.43
CA GLU A 8 5.96 17.95 -4.08
C GLU A 8 5.16 16.70 -3.70
N ILE A 9 5.83 15.54 -3.61
CA ILE A 9 5.19 14.29 -3.18
C ILE A 9 4.69 14.40 -1.73
N ILE A 10 5.46 15.04 -0.84
CA ILE A 10 5.04 15.26 0.56
C ILE A 10 3.80 16.16 0.62
N ILE A 11 3.74 17.23 -0.17
CA ILE A 11 2.58 18.13 -0.21
C ILE A 11 1.33 17.37 -0.66
N ILE A 12 1.43 16.56 -1.71
CA ILE A 12 0.33 15.73 -2.20
C ILE A 12 -0.11 14.75 -1.11
N LEU A 13 0.83 14.09 -0.43
CA LEU A 13 0.54 13.17 0.66
C LEU A 13 -0.23 13.85 1.80
N VAL A 14 0.16 15.07 2.18
CA VAL A 14 -0.54 15.85 3.20
C VAL A 14 -1.97 16.16 2.77
N ILE A 15 -2.20 16.58 1.52
CA ILE A 15 -3.55 16.85 0.99
C ILE A 15 -4.42 15.58 1.03
N VAL A 16 -3.86 14.45 0.60
CA VAL A 16 -4.56 13.16 0.64
C VAL A 16 -4.93 12.80 2.09
N ILE A 17 -4.01 13.00 3.04
CA ILE A 17 -4.27 12.75 4.47
C ILE A 17 -5.36 13.69 5.01
N LEU A 18 -5.44 14.93 4.57
CA LEU A 18 -6.51 15.85 4.98
C LEU A 18 -7.89 15.42 4.46
N ILE A 19 -7.96 14.93 3.22
CA ILE A 19 -9.22 14.47 2.60
C ILE A 19 -9.70 13.15 3.24
N PHE A 20 -8.79 12.17 3.35
CA PHE A 20 -9.16 10.84 3.83
C PHE A 20 -9.08 10.72 5.36
N GLY A 21 -8.32 11.57 6.03
CA GLY A 21 -7.99 11.49 7.45
C GLY A 21 -6.80 10.58 7.72
N ALA A 22 -5.93 10.97 8.66
CA ALA A 22 -4.72 10.23 9.03
C ALA A 22 -4.98 8.80 9.51
N GLY A 23 -6.17 8.50 10.03
CA GLY A 23 -6.56 7.15 10.46
C GLY A 23 -7.06 6.23 9.34
N LYS A 24 -7.57 6.78 8.23
CA LYS A 24 -8.14 5.95 7.15
C LYS A 24 -7.07 5.36 6.24
N LEU A 25 -6.00 6.11 5.95
CA LEU A 25 -4.89 5.63 5.13
C LEU A 25 -4.27 4.33 5.69
N PRO A 26 -3.88 4.26 6.98
CA PRO A 26 -3.30 3.05 7.58
C PRO A 26 -4.29 1.90 7.67
N SER A 27 -5.58 2.18 7.86
CA SER A 27 -6.63 1.15 7.90
C SER A 27 -6.81 0.47 6.54
N ILE A 28 -6.91 1.26 5.46
CA ILE A 28 -7.00 0.75 4.09
C ILE A 28 -5.73 -0.03 3.75
N MET A 29 -4.56 0.53 4.07
CA MET A 29 -3.28 -0.11 3.80
C MET A 29 -3.09 -1.41 4.59
N SER A 30 -3.59 -1.49 5.82
CA SER A 30 -3.57 -2.72 6.62
C SER A 30 -4.46 -3.81 6.02
N SER A 31 -5.66 -3.46 5.54
CA SER A 31 -6.57 -4.41 4.90
C SER A 31 -6.04 -4.90 3.56
N LEU A 32 -5.53 -3.99 2.72
CA LEU A 32 -4.87 -4.35 1.46
C LEU A 32 -3.60 -5.17 1.71
N GLY A 33 -2.79 -4.80 2.70
CA GLY A 33 -1.56 -5.51 3.05
C GLY A 33 -1.82 -6.94 3.54
N LYS A 34 -2.88 -7.16 4.32
CA LYS A 34 -3.34 -8.51 4.70
C LYS A 34 -3.75 -9.32 3.47
N GLY A 35 -4.58 -8.76 2.59
CA GLY A 35 -5.00 -9.43 1.35
C GLY A 35 -3.82 -9.83 0.45
N ILE A 36 -2.85 -8.93 0.26
CA ILE A 36 -1.62 -9.21 -0.51
C ILE A 36 -0.77 -10.29 0.17
N LYS A 37 -0.66 -10.26 1.50
CA LYS A 37 0.10 -11.25 2.27
C LYS A 37 -0.52 -12.64 2.16
N ASP A 38 -1.84 -12.73 2.30
CA ASP A 38 -2.58 -13.99 2.21
C ASP A 38 -2.53 -14.55 0.79
N PHE A 39 -2.71 -13.69 -0.23
CA PHE A 39 -2.53 -14.06 -1.63
C PHE A 39 -1.13 -14.61 -1.92
N LYS A 40 -0.09 -13.91 -1.45
CA LYS A 40 1.31 -14.36 -1.61
C LYS A 40 1.57 -15.69 -0.90
N LYS A 41 0.90 -15.94 0.22
CA LYS A 41 1.03 -17.18 0.99
C LYS A 41 0.40 -18.35 0.24
N GLU A 42 -0.82 -18.19 -0.27
CA GLU A 42 -1.50 -19.23 -1.05
C GLU A 42 -0.74 -19.57 -2.33
N VAL A 43 -0.32 -18.56 -3.10
CA VAL A 43 0.45 -18.77 -4.33
C VAL A 43 1.76 -19.54 -4.06
N LYS A 44 2.45 -19.23 -2.95
CA LYS A 44 3.68 -19.93 -2.57
C LYS A 44 3.42 -21.36 -2.07
N ASP A 45 2.29 -21.60 -1.42
CA ASP A 45 1.91 -22.93 -0.93
C ASP A 45 1.46 -23.85 -2.07
N THR A 46 0.87 -23.30 -3.13
CA THR A 46 0.59 -24.02 -4.39
C THR A 46 1.89 -24.44 -5.09
N ASP A 47 2.86 -23.52 -5.23
CA ASP A 47 4.16 -23.79 -5.87
C ASP A 47 4.97 -24.91 -5.15
N ASN A 48 4.72 -25.10 -3.86
CA ASN A 48 5.39 -26.11 -3.02
C ASN A 48 4.58 -27.42 -2.86
N LYS A 49 3.34 -27.49 -3.37
CA LYS A 49 2.51 -28.70 -3.36
C LYS A 49 2.62 -29.52 -4.64
N ASP A 50 3.30 -29.00 -5.65
CA ASP A 50 3.58 -29.66 -6.92
C ASP A 50 5.04 -30.17 -7.02
N GLN A 51 5.75 -30.29 -5.88
CA GLN A 51 7.02 -31.06 -5.74
C GLN A 51 6.80 -32.36 -4.95
#